data_AF-A0A3E0KML4-F1
#
_entry.id   AF-A0A3E0KML4-F1
#
_cell.length_a   1.000
_cell.length_b   1.000
_cell.length_c   1.000
_cell.angle_alpha   90.00
_cell.angle_beta   90.00
_cell.angle_gamma   90.00
#
_symmetry.space_group_name_H-M   'P 1'
#
loop_
_entity.id
_entity.type
_entity.pdbx_description
1 polymer ?
#
loop_
_entity_poly.entity_id
_entity_poly.type
_entity_poly.pdbx_seq_one_letter_code
_entity_poly.pdbx_strand_id
1 'polypeptide(L)'
;MTDPSAFTLSDEERRLFLEETSEHLTVLEEGLLKMERQGADAGLLAEVFRSAHSVKGAAGIAGITAMEQLAHQLENLLDQIRSGARPVTPGAVDAMLQAVDCLRRMTDALDQGLPLPEPPAGVLEALRAGGDQAPGDRGGPEATAAPAGALPQDLPEGWSHRGRVPPGEASP
;
A
#
# COMPACT_ATOMS: atom_id res chain seq x y z
N MET A 1 -31.76 -32.59 11.33
CA MET A 1 -30.74 -32.89 12.35
C MET A 1 -29.54 -32.04 11.98
N THR A 2 -29.47 -30.83 12.53
CA THR A 2 -28.41 -29.85 12.23
C THR A 2 -27.13 -30.34 12.90
N ASP A 3 -26.07 -30.47 12.12
CA ASP A 3 -24.76 -30.89 12.61
C ASP A 3 -24.24 -29.86 13.63
N PRO A 4 -23.92 -30.24 14.87
CA PRO A 4 -23.50 -29.33 15.93
C PRO A 4 -22.03 -28.87 15.84
N SER A 5 -21.31 -29.16 14.73
CA SER A 5 -19.91 -28.77 14.55
C SER A 5 -19.63 -27.60 13.61
N ALA A 6 -20.65 -26.94 13.05
CA ALA A 6 -20.47 -25.69 12.33
C ALA A 6 -20.81 -24.51 13.24
N PHE A 7 -19.80 -23.98 13.96
CA PHE A 7 -19.91 -22.69 14.65
C PHE A 7 -20.25 -21.64 13.59
N THR A 8 -21.53 -21.36 13.42
CA THR A 8 -22.05 -20.40 12.45
C THR A 8 -22.40 -19.16 13.25
N LEU A 9 -21.77 -18.03 12.92
CA LEU A 9 -22.07 -16.73 13.54
C LEU A 9 -23.58 -16.49 13.54
N SER A 10 -24.12 -16.04 14.68
CA SER A 10 -25.47 -15.48 14.71
C SER A 10 -25.56 -14.24 13.83
N ASP A 11 -26.78 -13.84 13.44
CA ASP A 11 -26.98 -12.65 12.62
C ASP A 11 -26.46 -11.37 13.29
N GLU A 12 -26.54 -11.30 14.63
CA GLU A 12 -26.02 -10.18 15.42
C GLU A 12 -24.48 -10.18 15.45
N GLU A 13 -23.85 -11.32 15.71
CA GLU A 13 -22.38 -11.45 15.67
C GLU A 13 -21.83 -11.16 14.27
N ARG A 14 -22.50 -11.63 13.22
CA ARG A 14 -22.12 -11.33 11.83
C ARG A 14 -22.22 -9.84 11.54
N ARG A 15 -23.32 -9.18 11.94
CA ARG A 15 -23.50 -7.74 11.74
C ARG A 15 -22.43 -6.92 12.46
N LEU A 16 -22.16 -7.24 13.73
CA LEU A 16 -21.12 -6.56 14.50
C LEU A 16 -19.74 -6.76 13.88
N PHE A 17 -19.41 -7.99 13.49
CA PHE A 17 -18.16 -8.30 12.80
C PHE A 17 -17.99 -7.48 11.51
N LEU A 18 -19.04 -7.38 10.69
CA LEU A 18 -19.01 -6.62 9.43
C LEU A 18 -18.82 -5.12 9.68
N GLU A 19 -19.51 -4.57 10.69
CA GLU A 19 -19.40 -3.17 11.08
C GLU A 19 -17.97 -2.83 11.54
N GLU A 20 -17.44 -3.55 12.54
CA GLU A 20 -16.10 -3.32 13.07
C GLU A 20 -15.00 -3.55 12.01
N THR A 21 -15.13 -4.61 11.22
CA THR A 21 -14.15 -4.90 10.17
C THR A 21 -14.13 -3.81 9.11
N SER A 22 -15.30 -3.31 8.70
CA SER A 22 -15.40 -2.25 7.67
C SER A 22 -14.79 -0.93 8.14
N GLU A 23 -14.95 -0.59 9.42
CA GLU A 23 -14.29 0.58 10.03
C GLU A 23 -12.77 0.44 9.99
N HIS A 24 -12.23 -0.70 10.42
CA HIS A 24 -10.79 -0.94 10.39
C HIS A 24 -10.21 -0.98 8.96
N LEU A 25 -10.93 -1.55 8.00
CA LEU A 25 -10.50 -1.54 6.59
C LEU A 25 -10.45 -0.12 6.01
N THR A 26 -11.34 0.77 6.46
CA THR A 26 -11.32 2.19 6.07
C THR A 26 -10.11 2.91 6.65
N VAL A 27 -9.81 2.69 7.94
CA VAL A 27 -8.60 3.24 8.56
C VAL A 27 -7.33 2.73 7.87
N LEU A 28 -7.28 1.44 7.53
CA LEU A 28 -6.18 0.85 6.78
C LEU A 28 -5.98 1.52 5.42
N GLU A 29 -7.04 1.61 4.62
CA GLU A 29 -6.98 2.20 3.28
C GLU A 29 -6.52 3.66 3.31
N GLU A 30 -7.15 4.48 4.15
CA GLU A 30 -6.78 5.89 4.29
C GLU A 30 -5.33 6.05 4.78
N GLY A 31 -4.92 5.22 5.72
CA GLY A 31 -3.57 5.23 6.27
C GLY A 31 -2.53 4.84 5.22
N LEU A 32 -2.79 3.79 4.46
CA LEU A 32 -1.92 3.32 3.38
C LEU A 32 -1.81 4.34 2.24
N LEU A 33 -2.92 4.98 1.85
CA LEU A 33 -2.90 6.06 0.86
C LEU A 33 -2.14 7.30 1.36
N LYS A 34 -2.18 7.59 2.66
CA LYS A 34 -1.32 8.62 3.27
C LYS A 34 0.15 8.18 3.19
N MET A 35 0.47 6.92 3.52
CA MET A 35 1.82 6.38 3.41
C MET A 35 2.39 6.48 2.00
N GLU A 36 1.57 6.24 0.97
CA GLU A 36 1.96 6.35 -0.43
C GLU A 36 2.36 7.79 -0.82
N ARG A 37 1.56 8.78 -0.42
CA ARG A 37 1.74 10.17 -0.87
C ARG A 37 2.89 10.91 -0.19
N GLN A 38 3.10 10.66 1.10
CA GLN A 38 4.00 11.47 1.93
C GLN A 38 4.96 10.65 2.79
N GLY A 39 4.98 9.32 2.61
CA GLY A 39 5.72 8.41 3.49
C GLY A 39 5.00 8.14 4.80
N ALA A 40 5.65 7.38 5.69
CA ALA A 40 5.07 6.94 6.95
C ALA A 40 5.88 7.44 8.14
N ASP A 41 5.20 8.05 9.11
CA ASP A 41 5.77 8.31 10.44
C ASP A 41 5.35 7.21 11.44
N ALA A 42 5.93 7.24 12.63
CA ALA A 42 5.66 6.24 13.67
C ALA A 42 4.19 6.20 14.12
N GLY A 43 3.49 7.34 14.08
CA GLY A 43 2.08 7.43 14.46
C GLY A 43 1.18 6.77 13.43
N LEU A 44 1.39 7.09 12.15
CA LEU A 44 0.67 6.49 11.04
C LEU A 44 0.90 4.98 10.97
N LEU A 45 2.15 4.52 11.11
CA LEU A 45 2.47 3.09 11.15
C LEU A 45 1.79 2.36 12.31
N ALA A 46 1.73 2.98 13.50
CA ALA A 46 1.03 2.41 14.63
C ALA A 46 -0.49 2.33 14.40
N GLU A 47 -1.09 3.34 13.78
CA GLU A 47 -2.52 3.37 13.46
C GLU A 47 -2.92 2.25 12.49
N VAL A 48 -2.21 2.12 11.37
CA VAL A 48 -2.49 1.06 10.38
C VAL A 48 -2.20 -0.33 10.96
N PHE A 49 -1.12 -0.50 11.72
CA PHE A 49 -0.79 -1.77 12.36
C PHE A 49 -1.89 -2.23 13.33
N ARG A 50 -2.38 -1.34 14.20
CA ARG A 50 -3.48 -1.68 15.12
C ARG A 50 -4.74 -2.08 14.36
N SER A 51 -5.06 -1.40 13.27
CA SER A 51 -6.25 -1.71 12.47
C SER A 51 -6.13 -3.08 11.79
N ALA A 52 -4.96 -3.42 11.22
CA ALA A 52 -4.70 -4.77 10.72
C ALA A 52 -4.80 -5.83 11.83
N HIS A 53 -4.26 -5.53 13.01
CA HIS A 53 -4.33 -6.42 14.16
C HIS A 53 -5.76 -6.68 14.65
N SER A 54 -6.59 -5.63 14.69
CA SER A 54 -8.00 -5.77 15.02
C SER A 54 -8.75 -6.62 14.00
N VAL A 55 -8.54 -6.41 12.69
CA VAL A 55 -9.17 -7.23 11.65
C VAL A 55 -8.75 -8.71 11.78
N LYS A 56 -7.47 -8.98 12.02
CA LYS A 56 -6.98 -10.35 12.26
C LYS A 56 -7.65 -10.97 13.48
N GLY A 57 -7.70 -10.23 14.60
CA GLY A 57 -8.32 -10.69 15.84
C GLY A 57 -9.82 -10.98 15.68
N ALA A 58 -10.56 -10.06 15.05
CA ALA A 58 -11.97 -10.23 14.77
C ALA A 58 -12.23 -11.46 13.88
N ALA A 59 -11.44 -11.64 12.81
CA ALA A 59 -11.57 -12.79 11.92
C ALA A 59 -11.25 -14.11 12.63
N GLY A 60 -10.25 -14.13 13.51
CA GLY A 60 -9.90 -15.30 14.32
C GLY A 60 -10.99 -15.68 15.32
N ILE A 61 -11.58 -14.69 16.01
CA ILE A 61 -12.71 -14.89 16.94
C ILE A 61 -13.94 -15.40 16.16
N ALA A 62 -14.19 -14.84 14.98
CA ALA A 62 -15.30 -15.23 14.12
C ALA A 62 -15.10 -16.60 13.42
N GLY A 63 -13.91 -17.20 13.55
CA GLY A 63 -13.58 -18.46 12.88
C GLY A 63 -13.43 -18.36 11.36
N ILE A 64 -13.27 -17.15 10.82
CA ILE A 64 -13.16 -16.89 9.38
C ILE A 64 -11.68 -16.99 8.96
N THR A 65 -11.19 -18.22 8.87
CA THR A 65 -9.76 -18.53 8.66
C THR A 65 -9.17 -17.85 7.41
N ALA A 66 -9.92 -17.74 6.31
CA ALA A 66 -9.42 -17.10 5.09
C ALA A 66 -9.11 -15.61 5.30
N MET A 67 -9.98 -14.88 6.01
CA MET A 67 -9.76 -13.47 6.35
C MET A 67 -8.63 -13.32 7.38
N GLU A 68 -8.59 -14.18 8.39
CA GLU A 68 -7.54 -14.18 9.41
C GLU A 68 -6.15 -14.34 8.77
N GLN A 69 -5.99 -15.30 7.85
CA GLN A 69 -4.71 -15.57 7.19
C GLN A 69 -4.25 -14.38 6.35
N LEU A 70 -5.14 -13.75 5.58
CA LEU A 70 -4.81 -12.59 4.78
C LEU A 70 -4.44 -11.37 5.65
N ALA A 71 -5.24 -11.10 6.69
CA ALA A 71 -4.99 -10.03 7.65
C ALA A 71 -3.66 -10.23 8.40
N HIS A 72 -3.30 -11.48 8.71
CA HIS A 72 -2.02 -11.82 9.31
C HIS A 72 -0.84 -11.54 8.36
N GLN A 73 -0.93 -11.85 7.06
CA GLN A 73 0.14 -11.48 6.11
C GLN A 73 0.31 -9.97 5.99
N LEU A 74 -0.80 -9.22 5.98
CA LEU A 74 -0.79 -7.76 6.03
C LEU A 74 -0.12 -7.22 7.31
N GLU A 75 -0.51 -7.75 8.48
CA GLU A 75 0.07 -7.39 9.78
C GLU A 75 1.59 -7.64 9.81
N ASN A 76 2.03 -8.79 9.28
CA ASN A 76 3.46 -9.14 9.25
C ASN A 76 4.30 -8.17 8.42
N LEU A 77 3.80 -7.73 7.27
CA LEU A 77 4.50 -6.73 6.45
C LEU A 77 4.57 -5.37 7.17
N LEU A 78 3.46 -4.95 7.79
CA LEU A 78 3.43 -3.74 8.60
C LEU A 78 4.40 -3.81 9.79
N ASP A 79 4.52 -4.95 10.45
CA ASP A 79 5.45 -5.14 11.56
C ASP A 79 6.92 -5.04 11.12
N GLN A 80 7.26 -5.62 9.97
CA GLN A 80 8.61 -5.50 9.38
C GLN A 80 8.94 -4.04 9.05
N ILE A 81 7.98 -3.29 8.52
CA ILE A 81 8.15 -1.86 8.23
C ILE A 81 8.34 -1.07 9.52
N ARG A 82 7.47 -1.28 10.50
CA ARG A 82 7.47 -0.56 11.78
C ARG A 82 8.72 -0.85 12.62
N SER A 83 9.25 -2.06 12.57
CA SER A 83 10.49 -2.46 13.24
C SER A 83 11.75 -1.96 12.51
N GLY A 84 11.62 -1.37 11.32
CA GLY A 84 12.74 -0.95 10.49
C GLY A 84 13.45 -2.09 9.76
N ALA A 85 12.91 -3.32 9.80
CA ALA A 85 13.44 -4.46 9.07
C ALA A 85 13.23 -4.35 7.55
N ARG A 86 12.24 -3.55 7.11
CA ARG A 86 11.96 -3.26 5.70
C ARG A 86 11.62 -1.78 5.52
N PRO A 87 12.09 -1.10 4.45
CA PRO A 87 11.65 0.25 4.15
C PRO A 87 10.21 0.28 3.62
N VAL A 88 9.54 1.42 3.76
CA VAL A 88 8.29 1.69 3.02
C VAL A 88 8.65 1.91 1.55
N THR A 89 8.06 1.11 0.65
CA THR A 89 8.20 1.25 -0.80
C THR A 89 6.83 1.35 -1.46
N PRO A 90 6.71 1.94 -2.66
CA PRO A 90 5.46 1.95 -3.41
C PRO A 90 4.89 0.54 -3.62
N GLY A 91 5.74 -0.43 -3.96
CA GLY A 91 5.33 -1.83 -4.12
C GLY A 91 4.78 -2.45 -2.83
N ALA A 92 5.35 -2.12 -1.67
CA ALA A 92 4.84 -2.60 -0.39
C ALA A 92 3.46 -2.01 -0.09
N VAL A 93 3.26 -0.71 -0.34
CA VAL A 93 1.96 -0.05 -0.15
C VAL A 93 0.90 -0.62 -1.10
N ASP A 94 1.27 -0.85 -2.36
CA ASP A 94 0.40 -1.49 -3.34
C ASP A 94 -0.05 -2.89 -2.93
N ALA A 95 0.88 -3.73 -2.46
CA ALA A 95 0.56 -5.06 -1.96
C ALA A 95 -0.41 -5.01 -0.76
N MET A 96 -0.22 -4.04 0.14
CA MET A 96 -1.10 -3.84 1.29
C MET A 96 -2.49 -3.35 0.87
N LEU A 97 -2.59 -2.41 -0.07
CA LEU A 97 -3.88 -1.94 -0.62
C LEU A 97 -4.64 -3.07 -1.31
N GLN A 98 -3.96 -3.89 -2.12
CA GLN A 98 -4.58 -5.07 -2.74
C GLN A 98 -5.10 -6.08 -1.71
N ALA A 99 -4.42 -6.22 -0.58
CA ALA A 99 -4.88 -7.06 0.53
C ALA A 99 -6.15 -6.48 1.18
N VAL A 100 -6.20 -5.16 1.41
CA VAL A 100 -7.40 -4.47 1.90
C VAL A 100 -8.57 -4.66 0.94
N ASP A 101 -8.36 -4.52 -0.37
CA ASP A 101 -9.40 -4.77 -1.38
C ASP A 101 -9.93 -6.20 -1.34
N CYS A 102 -9.05 -7.19 -1.13
CA CYS A 102 -9.45 -8.59 -0.97
C CYS A 102 -10.29 -8.78 0.29
N LEU A 103 -9.90 -8.17 1.42
CA LEU A 103 -10.66 -8.23 2.68
C LEU A 103 -12.04 -7.57 2.53
N ARG A 104 -12.15 -6.44 1.81
CA ARG A 104 -13.45 -5.81 1.50
C ARG A 104 -14.35 -6.72 0.67
N ARG A 105 -13.82 -7.38 -0.36
CA ARG A 105 -14.61 -8.35 -1.13
C ARG A 105 -15.07 -9.55 -0.29
N MET A 106 -14.26 -9.96 0.69
CA MET A 106 -14.65 -11.00 1.65
C MET A 106 -15.75 -10.53 2.60
N THR A 107 -15.70 -9.29 3.12
CA THR A 107 -16.79 -8.73 3.93
C THR A 107 -18.09 -8.62 3.14
N ASP A 108 -18.01 -8.17 1.88
CA ASP A 108 -19.18 -8.05 1.00
C ASP A 108 -19.81 -9.42 0.70
N ALA A 109 -18.99 -10.45 0.47
CA ALA A 109 -19.46 -11.81 0.26
C ALA A 109 -20.14 -12.36 1.53
N LEU A 110 -19.57 -12.10 2.71
CA LEU A 110 -20.14 -12.53 3.98
C LEU A 110 -21.49 -11.85 4.27
N ASP A 111 -21.63 -10.55 3.96
CA ASP A 111 -22.88 -9.81 4.09
C ASP A 111 -23.99 -10.38 3.18
N GLN A 112 -23.61 -10.76 1.95
CA GLN A 112 -24.52 -11.36 0.97
C GLN A 112 -24.80 -12.85 1.21
N GLY A 113 -24.16 -13.49 2.20
CA GLY A 113 -24.26 -14.93 2.43
C GLY A 113 -23.66 -15.78 1.30
N LEU A 114 -22.69 -15.22 0.58
CA LEU A 114 -21.98 -15.88 -0.52
C LEU A 114 -20.70 -16.57 -0.01
N PRO A 115 -20.19 -17.56 -0.77
CA PRO A 115 -18.86 -18.12 -0.50
C PRO A 115 -17.79 -17.04 -0.53
N LEU A 116 -16.83 -17.10 0.40
CA LEU A 116 -15.73 -16.16 0.45
C LEU A 116 -14.82 -16.35 -0.78
N PRO A 117 -14.46 -15.27 -1.50
CA PRO A 117 -13.50 -15.37 -2.58
C PRO A 117 -12.11 -15.70 -2.03
N GLU A 118 -11.36 -16.54 -2.74
CA GLU A 118 -9.95 -16.76 -2.41
C GLU A 118 -9.12 -15.50 -2.76
N PRO A 119 -8.16 -15.10 -1.91
CA PRO A 119 -7.20 -14.06 -2.27
C PRO A 119 -6.38 -14.53 -3.48
N PRO A 120 -6.15 -13.67 -4.49
CA PRO A 120 -5.28 -14.04 -5.60
C PRO A 120 -3.88 -14.40 -5.10
N ALA A 121 -3.28 -15.47 -5.61
CA ALA A 121 -1.97 -15.94 -5.19
C ALA A 121 -0.90 -14.83 -5.25
N GLY A 122 -0.95 -13.98 -6.29
CA GLY A 122 -0.05 -12.84 -6.44
C GLY A 122 -0.12 -11.82 -5.30
N VAL A 123 -1.28 -11.64 -4.65
CA VAL A 123 -1.41 -10.72 -3.50
C VAL A 123 -0.68 -11.29 -2.29
N LEU A 124 -0.86 -12.58 -2.00
CA LEU A 124 -0.18 -13.25 -0.89
C LEU A 124 1.34 -13.29 -1.09
N GLU A 125 1.78 -13.54 -2.33
CA GLU A 125 3.20 -13.50 -2.70
C GLU A 125 3.77 -12.08 -2.59
N ALA A 126 3.05 -11.06 -3.07
CA ALA A 126 3.46 -9.68 -2.96
C ALA A 126 3.61 -9.23 -1.50
N LEU A 127 2.68 -9.59 -0.61
CA LEU A 127 2.78 -9.32 0.83
C LEU A 127 4.02 -9.97 1.44
N ARG A 128 4.28 -11.25 1.14
CA ARG A 128 5.44 -11.99 1.66
C ARG A 128 6.77 -11.46 1.12
N ALA A 129 6.79 -11.07 -0.15
CA ALA A 129 7.95 -10.46 -0.78
C ALA A 129 8.15 -8.99 -0.36
N GLY A 130 7.15 -8.36 0.26
CA GLY A 130 7.13 -6.95 0.61
C GLY A 130 7.06 -6.02 -0.59
N GLY A 131 6.38 -6.44 -1.66
CA GLY A 131 6.14 -5.62 -2.84
C GLY A 131 7.27 -5.58 -3.88
N ASP A 132 8.31 -6.42 -3.73
CA ASP A 132 9.43 -6.53 -4.68
C ASP A 132 9.05 -7.26 -5.99
N GLN A 133 7.82 -7.79 -6.06
CA GLN A 133 7.22 -8.29 -7.31
C GLN A 133 6.65 -7.08 -8.05
N ALA A 134 7.10 -6.84 -9.29
CA ALA A 134 6.58 -5.77 -10.13
C ALA A 134 5.04 -5.83 -10.17
N PRO A 135 4.34 -4.69 -10.03
CA PRO A 135 2.89 -4.70 -10.05
C PRO A 135 2.41 -5.30 -11.37
N GLY A 136 1.64 -6.38 -11.28
CA GLY A 136 0.82 -6.86 -12.37
C GLY A 136 -0.17 -5.75 -12.71
N ASP A 137 0.16 -5.00 -13.77
CA ASP A 137 -0.69 -4.15 -14.59
C ASP A 137 -1.99 -3.67 -13.93
N ARG A 138 -1.89 -2.72 -13.00
CA ARG A 138 -2.97 -1.75 -12.85
C ARG A 138 -2.77 -0.72 -13.96
N GLY A 139 -3.37 -0.98 -15.10
CA GLY A 139 -3.43 -0.08 -16.25
C GLY A 139 -4.02 1.28 -15.85
N GLY A 140 -3.15 2.23 -15.54
CA GLY A 140 -3.42 3.67 -15.56
C GLY A 140 -2.62 4.30 -16.71
N PRO A 141 -3.13 5.36 -17.36
CA PRO A 141 -2.56 5.85 -18.60
C PRO A 141 -1.12 6.31 -18.40
N GLU A 142 -0.23 5.72 -19.20
CA GLU A 142 1.18 6.06 -19.32
C GLU A 142 1.33 7.55 -19.61
N ALA A 143 1.65 8.33 -18.58
CA ALA A 143 2.14 9.68 -18.74
C ALA A 143 3.53 9.59 -19.37
N THR A 144 3.59 9.76 -20.68
CA THR A 144 4.83 9.82 -21.44
C THR A 144 5.71 10.95 -20.90
N ALA A 145 6.75 10.59 -20.16
CA ALA A 145 7.82 11.50 -19.80
C ALA A 145 8.82 11.52 -20.96
N ALA A 146 8.85 12.63 -21.70
CA ALA A 146 9.84 12.87 -22.74
C ALA A 146 11.26 12.90 -22.15
N PRO A 147 12.25 12.22 -22.76
CA PRO A 147 13.63 12.27 -22.26
C PRO A 147 14.28 13.63 -22.59
N ALA A 148 14.84 14.27 -21.57
CA ALA A 148 15.75 15.39 -21.72
C ALA A 148 17.07 14.90 -22.36
N GLY A 149 17.22 15.16 -23.66
CA GLY A 149 18.39 14.81 -24.45
C GLY A 149 19.52 15.84 -24.31
N ALA A 150 20.62 15.38 -23.73
CA ALA A 150 22.03 15.76 -23.90
C ALA A 150 22.39 16.97 -24.78
N LEU A 151 23.16 17.90 -24.21
CA LEU A 151 23.94 18.89 -24.98
C LEU A 151 25.14 18.20 -25.66
N PRO A 152 25.33 18.35 -26.98
CA PRO A 152 26.53 17.90 -27.66
C PRO A 152 27.71 18.83 -27.35
N GLN A 153 28.86 18.21 -27.14
CA GLN A 153 30.15 18.85 -26.88
C GLN A 153 30.97 18.74 -28.17
N ASP A 154 31.07 19.86 -28.90
CA ASP A 154 32.08 20.13 -29.94
C ASP A 154 32.02 21.63 -30.32
N LEU A 155 33.09 22.38 -30.00
CA LEU A 155 33.31 23.75 -30.48
C LEU A 155 34.56 23.77 -31.37
N PRO A 156 34.50 24.23 -32.62
CA PRO A 156 35.69 24.47 -33.41
C PRO A 156 36.36 25.80 -33.06
N GLU A 157 37.69 25.79 -33.09
CA GLU A 157 38.58 26.93 -32.84
C GLU A 157 38.41 28.05 -33.89
N GLY A 158 38.42 29.30 -33.43
CA GLY A 158 38.89 30.43 -34.24
C GLY A 158 37.87 31.49 -34.64
N TRP A 159 37.42 32.33 -33.70
CA TRP A 159 36.99 33.70 -34.00
C TRP A 159 37.59 34.66 -32.97
N SER A 160 38.80 35.15 -33.28
CA SER A 160 39.39 36.35 -32.69
C SER A 160 38.77 37.57 -33.39
N HIS A 161 38.27 38.58 -32.66
CA HIS A 161 38.46 39.99 -33.02
C HIS A 161 38.01 40.97 -31.91
N ARG A 162 39.02 41.59 -31.27
CA ARG A 162 39.19 43.01 -30.89
C ARG A 162 38.03 43.78 -30.22
N GLY A 163 38.32 44.34 -29.04
CA GLY A 163 37.60 45.47 -28.46
C GLY A 163 38.17 45.96 -27.13
N ARG A 164 39.04 46.97 -27.17
CA ARG A 164 39.80 47.64 -26.11
C ARG A 164 38.96 48.34 -25.01
N VAL A 165 39.48 48.37 -23.78
CA VAL A 165 39.04 49.05 -22.52
C VAL A 165 39.14 50.61 -22.58
N PRO A 166 38.44 51.39 -21.72
CA PRO A 166 39.05 51.84 -20.44
C PRO A 166 38.07 52.07 -19.24
N PRO A 167 38.58 52.42 -18.02
CA PRO A 167 37.86 52.37 -16.75
C PRO A 167 37.48 53.75 -16.15
N GLY A 168 36.63 53.76 -15.12
CA GLY A 168 36.38 54.89 -14.21
C GLY A 168 35.17 54.58 -13.31
N GLU A 169 35.06 54.93 -12.03
CA GLU A 169 35.91 55.59 -11.04
C GLU A 169 35.41 55.15 -9.64
N ALA A 170 36.20 55.46 -8.61
CA ALA A 170 36.12 54.96 -7.24
C ALA A 170 35.04 55.60 -6.34
N SER A 171 34.90 54.95 -5.18
CA SER A 171 34.14 55.31 -3.96
C SER A 171 34.34 56.74 -3.45
N PRO A 172 33.49 57.18 -2.49
CA PRO A 172 33.90 57.10 -1.08
C PRO A 172 33.11 56.08 -0.23
#